data_AF-A0A2W6RLA9-F1
#
_entry.id   AF-A0A2W6RLA9-F1
#
_cell.length_a   1.000
_cell.length_b   1.000
_cell.length_c   1.000
_cell.angle_alpha   90.00
_cell.angle_beta   90.00
_cell.angle_gamma   90.00
#
_symmetry.space_group_name_H-M   'P 1'
#
loop_
_entity.id
_entity.type
_entity.pdbx_description
1 polymer ?
#
loop_
_entity_poly.entity_id
_entity_poly.type
_entity_poly.pdbx_seq_one_letter_code
_entity_poly.pdbx_strand_id
1 'polypeptide(L)'
;MSSSVLIIGEDPSLIDFDAPDAPPDMSAAKVMEGLEGSRDRLRARGFEADILLTGEEDALETQVGAALARRDWTVIVIGAGLRVLPPMAQRFEQLMNLLHEQAPAARFAFNSQPDDSDIAALRRL
;
A
#
# COMPACT_ATOMS: atom_id res chain seq x y z
N MET A 1 -1.07 15.64 -17.47
CA MET A 1 -0.15 15.09 -16.45
C MET A 1 -0.45 13.61 -16.31
N SER A 2 0.56 12.74 -16.16
CA SER A 2 0.29 11.32 -15.90
C SER A 2 -0.21 11.16 -14.46
N SER A 3 -1.28 10.38 -14.27
CA SER A 3 -1.78 10.08 -12.92
C SER A 3 -0.79 9.18 -12.19
N SER A 4 -0.61 9.44 -10.89
CA SER A 4 0.35 8.77 -10.04
C SER A 4 -0.33 7.85 -9.02
N VAL A 5 0.24 6.67 -8.81
CA VAL A 5 -0.27 5.65 -7.89
C VAL A 5 0.80 5.25 -6.88
N LEU A 6 0.49 5.35 -5.59
CA LEU A 6 1.32 4.77 -4.53
C LEU A 6 0.62 3.54 -3.96
N ILE A 7 1.30 2.40 -3.94
CA ILE A 7 0.82 1.20 -3.25
C ILE A 7 1.54 1.11 -1.90
N ILE A 8 0.80 1.29 -0.79
CA ILE A 8 1.34 1.23 0.57
C ILE A 8 1.00 -0.12 1.19
N GLY A 9 2.02 -0.80 1.71
CA GLY A 9 1.89 -2.05 2.45
C GLY A 9 2.77 -2.08 3.69
N GLU A 10 2.64 -3.15 4.46
CA GLU A 10 3.62 -3.52 5.48
C GLU A 10 4.79 -4.27 4.83
N ASP A 11 5.99 -4.13 5.39
CA ASP A 11 7.14 -4.93 4.99
C ASP A 11 6.84 -6.42 5.19
N PRO A 12 6.80 -7.24 4.11
CA PRO A 12 6.43 -8.64 4.22
C PRO A 12 7.42 -9.47 5.06
N SER A 13 8.63 -8.98 5.32
CA SER A 13 9.58 -9.66 6.21
C SER A 13 9.20 -9.59 7.69
N LEU A 14 8.29 -8.69 8.06
CA LEU A 14 7.81 -8.51 9.44
C LEU A 14 6.51 -9.28 9.72
N ILE A 15 5.90 -9.88 8.69
CA ILE A 15 4.62 -10.57 8.78
C ILE A 15 4.84 -12.03 9.19
N ASP A 16 4.17 -12.46 10.25
CA ASP A 16 4.07 -13.87 10.61
C ASP A 16 3.01 -14.57 9.73
N PHE A 17 3.46 -15.20 8.64
CA PHE A 17 2.59 -15.93 7.72
C PHE A 17 2.12 -17.29 8.25
N ASP A 18 2.64 -17.74 9.39
CA ASP A 18 2.22 -18.98 10.06
C ASP A 18 1.17 -18.72 11.15
N ALA A 19 0.83 -17.46 11.42
CA ALA A 19 -0.17 -17.09 12.41
C ALA A 19 -1.57 -17.64 12.06
N PRO A 20 -2.41 -17.97 13.05
CA PRO A 20 -3.74 -18.57 12.81
C PRO A 20 -4.68 -17.72 11.93
N ASP A 21 -4.47 -16.41 11.91
CA ASP A 21 -5.23 -15.43 11.14
C ASP A 21 -4.51 -14.97 9.86
N ALA A 22 -3.33 -15.53 9.55
CA ALA A 22 -2.63 -15.27 8.31
C ALA A 22 -3.41 -15.82 7.10
N PRO A 23 -3.41 -15.11 5.96
CA PRO A 23 -4.03 -15.63 4.75
C PRO A 23 -3.39 -16.95 4.31
N PRO A 24 -4.19 -17.97 3.94
CA PRO A 24 -3.66 -19.28 3.54
C PRO A 24 -2.79 -19.14 2.29
N ASP A 25 -1.75 -19.97 2.22
CA ASP A 25 -0.78 -20.00 1.11
C ASP A 25 -0.07 -18.66 0.84
N MET A 26 -0.04 -17.72 1.79
CA MET A 26 0.67 -16.45 1.63
C MET A 26 2.13 -16.57 2.08
N SER A 27 3.01 -15.78 1.45
CA SER A 27 4.42 -15.66 1.86
C SER A 27 4.95 -14.29 1.45
N ALA A 28 6.07 -13.87 2.04
CA ALA A 28 6.73 -12.62 1.69
C ALA A 28 7.01 -12.52 0.17
N ALA A 29 7.46 -13.63 -0.44
CA ALA A 29 7.73 -13.70 -1.87
C ALA A 29 6.45 -13.47 -2.71
N LYS A 30 5.34 -14.12 -2.36
CA LYS A 30 4.06 -13.95 -3.07
C LYS A 30 3.50 -12.54 -2.92
N VAL A 31 3.67 -11.92 -1.74
CA VAL A 31 3.28 -10.52 -1.54
C VAL A 31 4.07 -9.62 -2.47
N MET A 32 5.40 -9.74 -2.48
CA MET A 32 6.26 -8.93 -3.34
C MET A 32 5.95 -9.13 -4.83
N GLU A 33 5.82 -10.38 -5.28
CA GLU A 33 5.48 -10.70 -6.66
C GLU A 33 4.15 -10.05 -7.09
N GLY A 34 3.12 -10.11 -6.23
CA GLY A 34 1.83 -9.48 -6.52
C GLY A 34 1.88 -7.96 -6.57
N LEU A 35 2.59 -7.32 -5.63
CA LEU A 35 2.75 -5.87 -5.61
C LEU A 35 3.54 -5.37 -6.84
N GLU A 36 4.66 -6.03 -7.16
CA GLU A 36 5.49 -5.70 -8.32
C GLU A 36 4.72 -5.90 -9.63
N GLY A 37 4.00 -7.03 -9.75
CA GLY A 37 3.13 -7.28 -10.90
C GLY A 37 2.06 -6.20 -11.07
N SER A 38 1.43 -5.76 -9.98
CA SER A 38 0.46 -4.66 -10.01
C SER A 38 1.10 -3.34 -10.44
N ARG A 39 2.23 -2.97 -9.85
CA ARG A 39 2.99 -1.77 -10.22
C ARG A 39 3.37 -1.77 -11.69
N ASP A 40 3.87 -2.89 -12.20
CA ASP A 40 4.33 -3.00 -13.58
C ASP A 40 3.16 -2.92 -14.56
N ARG A 41 2.00 -3.50 -14.23
CA ARG A 41 0.76 -3.32 -15.02
C ARG A 41 0.26 -1.88 -15.03
N LEU A 42 0.42 -1.11 -13.95
CA LEU A 42 0.09 0.32 -13.94
C LEU A 42 1.08 1.12 -14.81
N ARG A 43 2.38 0.84 -14.69
CA ARG A 43 3.42 1.48 -15.51
C ARG A 43 3.25 1.19 -17.00
N ALA A 44 2.89 -0.05 -17.35
CA ALA A 44 2.59 -0.44 -18.73
C ALA A 44 1.39 0.32 -19.34
N ARG A 45 0.46 0.81 -18.49
CA ARG A 45 -0.67 1.66 -18.88
C ARG A 45 -0.31 3.16 -18.92
N GLY A 46 0.93 3.53 -18.65
CA GLY A 46 1.43 4.90 -18.69
C GLY A 46 1.32 5.68 -17.38
N PHE A 47 0.85 5.05 -16.30
CA PHE A 47 0.80 5.66 -14.96
C PHE A 47 2.17 5.63 -14.28
N GLU A 48 2.44 6.63 -13.46
CA GLU A 48 3.61 6.59 -12.57
C GLU A 48 3.20 5.84 -11.30
N ALA A 49 3.78 4.66 -11.07
CA ALA A 49 3.40 3.81 -9.95
C ALA A 49 4.61 3.39 -9.12
N ASP A 50 4.51 3.52 -7.80
CA ASP A 50 5.53 3.08 -6.84
C ASP A 50 4.93 2.24 -5.72
N ILE A 51 5.80 1.49 -5.04
CA ILE A 51 5.47 0.67 -3.87
C ILE A 51 6.20 1.27 -2.67
N LEU A 52 5.50 1.44 -1.56
CA LEU A 52 6.05 1.79 -0.26
C LEU A 52 5.73 0.67 0.73
N LEU A 53 6.77 0.01 1.23
CA LEU A 53 6.66 -0.97 2.30
C LEU A 53 7.08 -0.30 3.60
N THR A 54 6.18 -0.30 4.56
CA THR A 54 6.40 0.37 5.84
C THR A 54 6.91 -0.64 6.87
N GLY A 55 7.99 -0.28 7.56
CA GLY A 55 8.67 -1.13 8.55
C GLY A 55 8.08 -0.96 9.95
N GLU A 56 8.92 -0.92 10.99
CA GLU A 56 8.50 -0.73 12.39
C GLU A 56 7.66 0.55 12.64
N GLU A 57 6.97 0.63 13.79
CA GLU A 57 6.00 1.67 14.13
C GLU A 57 6.57 3.09 14.07
N ASP A 58 7.76 3.31 14.65
CA ASP A 58 8.46 4.61 14.63
C ASP A 58 8.87 5.06 13.20
N ALA A 59 8.87 4.14 12.24
CA ALA A 59 9.23 4.41 10.86
C ALA A 59 8.04 4.84 9.99
N LEU A 60 6.78 4.62 10.42
CA LEU A 60 5.61 4.86 9.58
C LEU A 60 5.50 6.33 9.14
N GLU A 61 5.50 7.27 10.08
CA GLU A 61 5.39 8.70 9.76
C GLU A 61 6.54 9.19 8.89
N THR A 62 7.76 8.76 9.21
CA THR A 62 8.97 9.17 8.47
C THR A 62 8.95 8.63 7.04
N GLN A 63 8.64 7.34 6.86
CA GLN A 63 8.65 6.68 5.55
C GLN A 63 7.50 7.16 4.66
N VAL A 64 6.29 7.28 5.22
CA VAL A 64 5.12 7.78 4.50
C VAL A 64 5.30 9.26 4.19
N GLY A 65 5.69 10.09 5.17
CA GLY A 65 5.93 11.51 4.96
C GLY A 65 7.00 11.78 3.88
N ALA A 66 8.10 11.02 3.89
CA ALA A 66 9.10 11.09 2.83
C ALA A 66 8.52 10.69 1.46
N ALA A 67 7.63 9.71 1.39
CA ALA A 67 6.99 9.32 0.14
C ALA A 67 5.98 10.34 -0.40
N LEU A 68 5.21 10.98 0.48
CA LEU A 68 4.27 12.03 0.11
C LEU A 68 4.99 13.33 -0.28
N ALA A 69 6.11 13.65 0.38
CA ALA A 69 6.91 14.84 0.04
C ALA A 69 7.60 14.75 -1.33
N ARG A 70 7.87 13.53 -1.84
CA ARG A 70 8.46 13.34 -3.17
C ARG A 70 7.52 13.77 -4.29
N ARG A 71 6.21 13.65 -4.09
CA ARG A 71 5.22 13.76 -5.16
C ARG A 71 3.77 13.83 -4.65
N ASP A 72 2.95 14.59 -5.37
CA ASP A 72 1.49 14.47 -5.29
C ASP A 72 0.98 13.17 -5.93
N TRP A 73 0.38 12.32 -5.10
CA TRP A 73 -0.19 11.03 -5.49
C TRP A 73 -1.67 11.19 -5.89
N THR A 74 -2.04 10.74 -7.09
CA THR A 74 -3.44 10.79 -7.54
C THR A 74 -4.29 9.75 -6.81
N VAL A 75 -3.75 8.54 -6.69
CA VAL A 75 -4.38 7.43 -5.96
C VAL A 75 -3.37 6.80 -5.01
N ILE A 76 -3.80 6.51 -3.78
CA ILE A 76 -3.04 5.72 -2.82
C ILE A 76 -3.81 4.43 -2.55
N VAL A 77 -3.21 3.30 -2.93
CA VAL A 77 -3.73 1.97 -2.64
C VAL A 77 -3.22 1.55 -1.27
N ILE A 78 -4.13 1.26 -0.34
CA ILE A 78 -3.80 0.82 1.01
C ILE A 78 -3.97 -0.70 1.09
N GLY A 79 -2.86 -1.39 1.32
CA GLY A 79 -2.76 -2.84 1.38
C GLY A 79 -3.77 -3.49 2.34
N ALA A 80 -4.29 -4.66 1.97
CA ALA A 80 -5.21 -5.43 2.82
C ALA A 80 -4.59 -5.77 4.19
N GLY A 81 -3.32 -6.17 4.23
CA GLY A 81 -2.61 -6.53 5.47
C GLY A 81 -2.66 -5.42 6.54
N LEU A 82 -2.57 -4.16 6.13
CA LEU A 82 -2.68 -3.01 7.04
C LEU A 82 -4.10 -2.80 7.59
N ARG A 83 -5.14 -3.30 6.92
CA ARG A 83 -6.55 -2.93 7.19
C ARG A 83 -7.38 -4.02 7.85
N VAL A 84 -7.12 -5.27 7.49
CA VAL A 84 -8.03 -6.38 7.82
C VAL A 84 -7.57 -7.19 9.02
N LEU A 85 -6.30 -7.07 9.40
CA LEU A 85 -5.73 -7.79 10.53
C LEU A 85 -6.01 -7.01 11.82
N PRO A 86 -6.64 -7.62 12.84
CA PRO A 86 -6.94 -6.92 14.10
C PRO A 86 -5.73 -6.24 14.76
N PRO A 87 -4.52 -6.84 14.76
CA PRO A 87 -3.33 -6.18 15.31
C PRO A 87 -2.92 -4.89 14.59
N MET A 88 -3.35 -4.68 13.34
CA MET A 88 -2.98 -3.51 12.52
C MET A 88 -3.91 -2.30 12.71
N ALA A 89 -4.95 -2.39 13.54
CA ALA A 89 -5.97 -1.35 13.66
C ALA A 89 -5.40 0.03 14.04
N GLN A 90 -4.52 0.10 15.05
CA GLN A 90 -3.90 1.36 15.48
C GLN A 90 -2.99 1.94 14.40
N ARG A 91 -2.18 1.09 13.77
CA ARG A 91 -1.29 1.48 12.67
C ARG A 91 -2.07 1.98 11.46
N PHE A 92 -3.20 1.36 11.14
CA PHE A 92 -4.10 1.82 10.10
C PHE A 92 -4.69 3.18 10.41
N GLU A 93 -5.16 3.40 11.65
CA GLU A 93 -5.66 4.70 12.08
C GLU A 93 -4.61 5.81 11.94
N GLN A 94 -3.38 5.54 12.39
CA GLN A 94 -2.25 6.48 12.22
C GLN A 94 -1.98 6.78 10.74
N LEU A 95 -1.92 5.75 9.90
CA LEU A 95 -1.71 5.91 8.46
C LEU A 95 -2.83 6.77 7.83
N MET A 96 -4.08 6.51 8.16
CA MET A 96 -5.21 7.25 7.59
C MET A 96 -5.21 8.73 7.98
N ASN A 97 -4.92 9.04 9.24
CA ASN A 97 -4.81 10.44 9.69
C ASN A 97 -3.64 11.15 9.00
N LEU A 98 -2.48 10.50 8.91
CA LEU A 98 -1.31 11.04 8.22
C LEU A 98 -1.59 11.32 6.74
N LEU A 99 -2.23 10.37 6.04
CA LEU A 99 -2.62 10.55 4.63
C LEU A 99 -3.67 11.65 4.47
N HIS A 100 -4.61 11.78 5.40
CA HIS A 100 -5.62 12.84 5.40
C HIS A 100 -4.98 14.23 5.53
N GLU A 101 -3.98 14.37 6.39
CA GLU A 101 -3.28 15.64 6.63
C GLU A 101 -2.32 16.01 5.50
N GLN A 102 -1.54 15.04 5.01
CA GLN A 102 -0.42 15.32 4.09
C GLN A 102 -0.76 15.09 2.61
N ALA A 103 -1.80 14.31 2.31
CA ALA A 103 -2.24 14.04 0.93
C ALA A 103 -3.77 14.19 0.77
N PRO A 104 -4.36 15.34 1.17
CA PRO A 104 -5.82 15.52 1.20
C PRO A 104 -6.50 15.42 -0.18
N ALA A 105 -5.75 15.59 -1.27
CA ALA A 105 -6.26 15.49 -2.64
C ALA A 105 -6.23 14.05 -3.20
N ALA A 106 -5.48 13.14 -2.57
CA ALA A 106 -5.33 11.77 -3.05
C ALA A 106 -6.63 10.98 -2.84
N ARG A 107 -7.02 10.19 -3.84
CA ARG A 107 -8.12 9.22 -3.69
C ARG A 107 -7.57 7.94 -3.06
N PHE A 108 -8.31 7.35 -2.14
CA PHE A 108 -7.93 6.07 -1.53
C PHE A 108 -8.58 4.89 -2.24
N ALA A 109 -7.77 3.86 -2.48
CA ALA A 109 -8.16 2.58 -3.04
C ALA A 109 -7.78 1.45 -2.08
N PHE A 110 -8.58 0.39 -2.08
CA PHE A 110 -8.38 -0.77 -1.21
C PHE A 110 -8.33 -2.02 -2.08
N ASN A 111 -7.19 -2.70 -2.09
CA ASN A 111 -7.01 -4.00 -2.73
C ASN A 111 -7.54 -5.12 -1.82
N SER A 112 -7.80 -6.28 -2.39
CA SER A 112 -8.12 -7.50 -1.63
C SER A 112 -6.88 -8.35 -1.40
N GLN A 113 -5.93 -8.33 -2.33
CA GLN A 113 -4.68 -9.08 -2.29
C GLN A 113 -3.56 -8.31 -3.03
N PRO A 114 -2.28 -8.65 -2.81
CA PRO A 114 -1.17 -7.90 -3.40
C PRO A 114 -1.26 -7.70 -4.92
N ASP A 115 -1.73 -8.73 -5.64
CA ASP A 115 -1.80 -8.79 -7.10
C ASP A 115 -3.03 -8.11 -7.71
N ASP A 116 -3.98 -7.58 -6.93
CA ASP A 116 -5.12 -6.80 -7.44
C ASP A 116 -4.99 -5.29 -7.15
N SER A 117 -3.81 -4.85 -6.73
CA SER A 117 -3.56 -3.44 -6.39
C SER A 117 -3.72 -2.51 -7.60
N ASP A 118 -3.40 -2.96 -8.81
CA ASP A 118 -3.65 -2.19 -10.03
C ASP A 118 -5.14 -2.05 -10.33
N ILE A 119 -5.91 -3.13 -10.14
CA ILE A 119 -7.37 -3.11 -10.27
C ILE A 119 -7.96 -2.14 -9.24
N ALA A 120 -7.46 -2.16 -8.01
CA ALA A 120 -7.87 -1.24 -6.97
C ALA A 120 -7.61 0.22 -7.34
N ALA A 121 -6.41 0.52 -7.83
CA ALA A 121 -6.05 1.87 -8.27
C ALA A 121 -6.96 2.36 -9.40
N LEU A 122 -7.22 1.53 -10.41
CA LEU A 122 -8.03 1.88 -11.58
C LEU A 122 -9.48 2.25 -11.24
N ARG A 123 -10.04 1.77 -10.12
CA ARG A 123 -11.38 2.19 -9.66
C ARG A 123 -11.44 3.65 -9.22
N ARG A 124 -10.28 4.28 -9.00
CA ARG A 124 -10.14 5.64 -8.47
C ARG A 124 -9.37 6.59 -9.36
N LEU A 125 -8.73 6.10 -10.43
CA LEU A 125 -8.02 6.92 -11.42
C LEU A 125 -8.97 7.74 -12.31
#